data_AF-A0A955WYF4-F1
#
_entry.id   AF-A0A955WYF4-F1
#
_cell.length_a   1.000
_cell.length_b   1.000
_cell.length_c   1.000
_cell.angle_alpha   90.00
_cell.angle_beta   90.00
_cell.angle_gamma   90.00
#
_symmetry.space_group_name_H-M   'P 1'
#
loop_
_entity.id
_entity.type
_entity.pdbx_description
1 polymer ?
#
loop_
_entity_poly.entity_id
_entity_poly.type
_entity_poly.pdbx_seq_one_letter_code
_entity_poly.pdbx_strand_id
1 'polypeptide(L)' 'QCIGDRFALMEMVLVVATLLQRFAVTPEGPAPKTAPRVTLRPDGPLRLRLHAR' A
#
# COMPACT_ATOMS: atom_id res chain seq x y z
N GLN A 1 1.83 22.79 -1.72
CA GLN A 1 2.68 21.69 -1.20
C GLN A 1 2.07 21.19 0.10
N CYS A 2 2.02 19.87 0.33
CA CYS A 2 1.49 19.32 1.58
C CYS A 2 2.51 19.47 2.71
N ILE A 3 2.08 19.96 3.87
CA ILE A 3 2.96 20.10 5.06
C ILE A 3 3.47 18.71 5.52
N GLY A 4 2.64 17.68 5.36
CA GLY A 4 2.96 16.31 5.75
C GLY A 4 3.74 15.49 4.72
N ASP A 5 4.17 16.07 3.59
CA ASP A 5 4.75 15.32 2.46
C ASP A 5 5.97 14.47 2.87
N ARG A 6 6.95 15.09 3.54
CA ARG A 6 8.16 14.39 3.98
C ARG A 6 7.89 13.34 5.05
N PHE A 7 6.89 13.58 5.90
CA PHE A 7 6.47 12.62 6.93
C PHE A 7 5.80 11.41 6.29
N ALA A 8 4.84 11.62 5.38
CA ALA A 8 4.14 10.55 4.67
C ALA A 8 5.10 9.69 3.84
N LEU A 9 6.12 10.29 3.21
CA LEU A 9 7.15 9.54 2.49
C LEU A 9 7.97 8.66 3.44
N MET A 10 8.34 9.17 4.61
CA MET A 10 9.10 8.41 5.61
C MET A 10 8.29 7.22 6.13
N GLU A 11 7.02 7.42 6.48
CA GLU A 11 6.13 6.35 6.92
C GLU A 11 5.95 5.27 5.85
N MET A 12 5.72 5.68 4.59
CA MET A 12 5.57 4.75 3.47
C MET A 12 6.82 3.89 3.29
N VAL A 13 8.01 4.50 3.30
CA VAL A 13 9.28 3.76 3.15
C VAL A 13 9.47 2.77 4.29
N LEU A 14 9.25 3.18 5.53
CA LEU A 14 9.40 2.30 6.69
C LEU A 14 8.45 1.11 6.64
N VAL A 15 7.17 1.34 6.36
CA VAL A 15 6.17 0.26 6.27
C VAL A 15 6.50 -0.71 5.13
N VAL A 16 6.79 -0.20 3.93
CA VAL A 16 7.08 -1.04 2.76
C VAL A 16 8.39 -1.81 2.94
N ALA A 17 9.46 -1.16 3.39
CA ALA A 17 10.76 -1.82 3.57
C ALA A 17 10.69 -2.93 4.62
N THR A 18 10.05 -2.68 5.77
CA THR A 18 9.93 -3.68 6.84
C THR A 18 9.10 -4.90 6.42
N LEU A 19 8.03 -4.69 5.65
CA LEU A 19 7.24 -5.78 5.08
C LEU A 19 8.05 -6.61 4.07
N LEU A 20 8.71 -5.94 3.11
CA LEU A 20 9.45 -6.62 2.05
C LEU A 20 10.73 -7.33 2.54
N GLN A 21 11.29 -6.91 3.68
CA GLN A 21 12.40 -7.63 4.32
C GLN A 21 11.97 -9.00 4.85
N ARG A 22 10.74 -9.11 5.35
CA ARG A 22 10.24 -10.32 6.05
C ARG A 22 9.35 -11.21 5.18
N PHE A 23 8.73 -10.64 4.16
CA PHE A 23 7.75 -11.35 3.34
C PHE A 23 8.01 -11.14 1.84
N ALA A 24 7.80 -12.19 1.05
CA ALA A 24 7.47 -12.05 -0.35
C ALA A 24 5.98 -11.75 -0.48
N VAL A 25 5.64 -10.64 -1.14
CA VAL A 25 4.27 -10.14 -1.29
C VAL A 25 3.82 -10.31 -2.73
N THR A 26 2.65 -10.91 -2.94
CA THR A 26 2.04 -11.07 -4.27
C THR A 26 0.59 -10.60 -4.27
N PRO A 27 0.08 -10.05 -5.38
CA PRO A 27 -1.32 -9.67 -5.48
C PRO A 27 -2.23 -10.89 -5.48
N GLU A 28 -3.39 -10.79 -4.82
CA GLU A 28 -4.44 -11.81 -4.87
C GLU A 28 -5.72 -11.19 -5.47
N GLY A 29 -6.04 -11.55 -6.71
CA GLY A 29 -7.20 -11.03 -7.42
C GLY A 29 -6.87 -9.96 -8.48
N PRO A 30 -7.89 -9.32 -9.07
CA PRO A 30 -7.72 -8.39 -10.17
C PRO A 30 -7.09 -7.06 -9.72
N ALA A 31 -6.56 -6.29 -10.68
CA ALA A 31 -6.09 -4.93 -10.42
C ALA A 31 -7.24 -4.07 -9.84
N PRO A 32 -6.97 -3.23 -8.82
CA PRO A 32 -8.00 -2.45 -8.18
C PRO A 32 -8.55 -1.37 -9.13
N LYS A 33 -9.87 -1.26 -9.19
CA LYS A 33 -10.53 -0.07 -9.74
C LYS A 33 -10.49 1.04 -8.69
N THR A 34 -10.56 2.29 -9.14
CA THR A 34 -10.60 3.45 -8.25
C THR A 34 -12.01 3.99 -8.09
N ALA A 35 -12.34 4.44 -6.88
CA ALA A 35 -13.58 5.12 -6.56
C ALA A 35 -13.27 6.51 -5.96
N PRO A 36 -13.93 7.58 -6.43
CA PRO A 36 -13.80 8.89 -5.83
C PRO A 36 -14.62 8.96 -4.53
N ARG A 37 -13.93 9.11 -3.39
CA ARG A 37 -14.55 9.51 -2.11
C ARG A 37 -14.10 10.93 -1.80
N VAL A 38 -13.78 11.25 -0.54
CA VAL A 38 -13.07 12.50 -0.19
C VAL A 38 -11.67 12.53 -0.83
N THR A 39 -11.04 11.36 -0.99
CA THR A 39 -9.83 11.17 -1.80
C THR A 39 -10.04 10.03 -2.79
N LEU A 40 -9.19 9.93 -3.81
CA LEU A 40 -9.15 8.76 -4.69
C LEU A 40 -8.70 7.54 -3.89
N ARG A 41 -9.47 6.45 -3.92
CA ARG A 41 -9.16 5.21 -3.20
C ARG A 41 -9.54 3.98 -4.02
N PRO A 42 -9.04 2.78 -3.68
CA PRO A 42 -9.52 1.54 -4.24
C PRO A 42 -11.03 1.34 -4.01
N ASP A 43 -11.72 0.80 -5.02
CA ASP A 43 -13.13 0.43 -4.97
C ASP A 43 -13.31 -0.96 -4.34
N GLY A 44 -12.94 -1.07 -3.07
CA GLY A 44 -12.96 -2.31 -2.30
C GLY A 44 -11.60 -2.69 -1.68
N PRO A 45 -11.52 -3.84 -1.00
CA PRO A 45 -10.29 -4.29 -0.35
C PRO A 45 -9.23 -4.70 -1.38
N LEU A 46 -7.95 -4.38 -1.11
CA LEU A 46 -6.82 -5.03 -1.78
C LEU A 46 -6.51 -6.33 -1.04
N ARG A 47 -6.54 -7.45 -1.76
CA ARG A 47 -6.09 -8.73 -1.23
C ARG A 47 -4.66 -8.99 -1.71
N LEU A 48 -3.82 -9.37 -0.77
CA LEU A 48 -2.41 -9.66 -0.99
C LEU A 48 -2.09 -10.97 -0.28
N ARG A 49 -1.22 -11.77 -0.88
CA ARG A 49 -0.68 -12.97 -0.27
C ARG A 49 0.73 -12.70 0.24
N LEU A 50 0.97 -13.07 1.50
CA LEU A 50 2.27 -12.92 2.17
C LEU A 50 2.89 -14.31 2.36
N HIS A 51 4.14 -14.45 1.90
CA HIS A 51 4.96 -15.63 2.16
C HIS A 51 6.15 -15.22 3.00
N ALA A 52 6.33 -15.82 4.18
CA ALA A 52 7.52 -15.56 5.00
C ALA A 52 8.79 -15.91 4.22
N ARG A 53 9.81 -15.07 4.35
CA ARG A 53 11.14 -15.32 3.81
C ARG A 53 11.95 -16.21 4.75
#